data_AF-A0AB34IZ91-F1
#
_entry.id   AF-A0AB34IZ91-F1
#
_cell.length_a   1.000
_cell.length_b   1.000
_cell.length_c   1.000
_cell.angle_alpha   90.00
_cell.angle_beta   90.00
_cell.angle_gamma   90.00
#
_symmetry.space_group_name_H-M   'P 1'
#
loop_
_entity.id
_entity.type
_entity.pdbx_description
1 polymer ?
#
loop_
_entity_poly.entity_id
_entity_poly.type
_entity_poly.pdbx_seq_one_letter_code
_entity_poly.pdbx_strand_id
1 'polypeptide(L)'
;MAKSNARTASPHKPPARRSPLLRRACHAFTKLALLLGVGLLLFGLSLLPPTASAQLCGYFPDDIARPCTHWLALLSQLPDELGFAAREEYYACAVDVQATTWAAMLSWYTLLRLLSQPLVRLTMIAAPHVREALLALAVRLAAQSPAMIAAEACILAAALAAWRLVALILRRGYLDRARRRLHRTRAALRTRFRTASQGVGTACSLAGQIFPHACFWLSCVLLLRLAHARGGAERLSDLIGSTAPFVSTGLPVVRTVWSLGAHAAVQRDQLRYWVLWAGLKLLHEGLLCIPFVGWLLTLYPLPYVHELLFASYIWLQLPSHSGLHLTYHIVASNLRKRMWHLRLPQLPKGTLYMLRFSLPHLLPPARRAQLAQLASESGMMILGAALLLTPTPIAAIGVLVVSIVVPMQRAINAIDASEQQGSAGEEREGGLEHDARVTSELKYWLSYYALHLALHIFAPILDWVPFMTHIKLLLLLWVQLPFFRGATRLLASGVRMLRGRTDEAPSLAKGSDVAIAERSNALISSRLKKRQLRSPVSQPSNEPRGDAAATPTHLDFSHTKSE
;
A
#
# COMPACT_ATOMS: atom_id res chain seq x y z
N MET A 1 7.32 -46.00 18.96
CA MET A 1 8.62 -45.34 18.69
C MET A 1 8.83 -45.28 17.18
N ALA A 2 8.63 -44.11 16.56
CA ALA A 2 8.95 -43.88 15.16
C ALA A 2 9.50 -42.45 15.03
N LYS A 3 10.77 -42.33 14.63
CA LYS A 3 11.48 -41.06 14.43
C LYS A 3 11.10 -40.49 13.07
N SER A 4 10.40 -39.36 13.07
CA SER A 4 10.16 -38.52 11.89
C SER A 4 11.20 -37.40 11.86
N ASN A 5 12.15 -37.47 10.93
CA ASN A 5 13.18 -36.47 10.68
C ASN A 5 12.63 -35.37 9.76
N ALA A 6 12.20 -34.25 10.33
CA ALA A 6 11.92 -33.04 9.58
C ALA A 6 13.23 -32.27 9.31
N ARG A 7 13.71 -32.32 8.06
CA ARG A 7 14.81 -31.49 7.56
C ARG A 7 14.39 -30.01 7.54
N THR A 8 15.09 -29.20 8.33
CA THR A 8 15.01 -27.74 8.33
C THR A 8 15.66 -27.17 7.06
N ALA A 9 14.88 -26.54 6.19
CA ALA A 9 15.38 -25.76 5.07
C ALA A 9 15.93 -24.40 5.56
N SER A 10 17.19 -24.13 5.24
CA SER A 10 17.89 -22.87 5.48
C SER A 10 17.35 -21.75 4.58
N PRO A 11 17.18 -20.51 5.07
CA PRO A 11 16.71 -19.39 4.26
C PRO A 11 17.84 -18.88 3.33
N HIS A 12 17.61 -18.99 2.02
CA HIS A 12 18.47 -18.40 1.00
C HIS A 12 18.60 -16.88 1.18
N LYS A 13 19.82 -16.43 1.49
CA LYS A 13 20.21 -15.02 1.55
C LYS A 13 20.21 -14.45 0.11
N PRO A 14 19.48 -13.37 -0.20
CA PRO A 14 19.47 -12.80 -1.54
C PRO A 14 20.84 -12.18 -1.90
N PRO A 15 21.29 -12.29 -3.17
CA PRO A 15 22.59 -11.76 -3.58
C PRO A 15 22.61 -10.23 -3.49
N ALA A 16 23.71 -9.71 -2.97
CA ALA A 16 23.95 -8.29 -2.76
C ALA A 16 23.68 -7.46 -4.03
N ARG A 17 22.81 -6.43 -3.90
CA ARG A 17 22.55 -5.43 -4.93
C ARG A 17 23.86 -4.73 -5.30
N ARG A 18 24.39 -5.02 -6.50
CA ARG A 18 25.49 -4.23 -7.10
C ARG A 18 25.08 -2.75 -7.17
N SER A 19 25.95 -1.88 -6.69
CA SER A 19 25.68 -0.46 -6.50
C SER A 19 25.31 0.25 -7.82
N PRO A 20 24.32 1.16 -7.82
CA PRO A 20 23.89 1.90 -9.01
C PRO A 20 24.98 2.82 -9.58
N LEU A 21 26.03 3.11 -8.80
CA LEU A 21 27.19 3.91 -9.22
C LEU A 21 28.00 3.23 -10.32
N LEU A 22 28.22 1.91 -10.24
CA LEU A 22 29.01 1.18 -11.25
C LEU A 22 28.31 1.14 -12.62
N ARG A 23 26.97 1.11 -12.63
CA ARG A 23 26.18 1.19 -13.88
C ARG A 23 26.20 2.58 -14.49
N ARG A 24 26.21 3.65 -13.67
CA ARG A 24 26.32 5.02 -14.16
C ARG A 24 27.72 5.31 -14.71
N ALA A 25 28.78 4.83 -14.06
CA ALA A 25 30.17 4.94 -14.53
C ALA A 25 30.38 4.23 -15.88
N CYS A 26 29.91 3.00 -16.06
CA CYS A 26 29.97 2.30 -17.35
C CYS A 26 29.20 3.04 -18.46
N HIS A 27 28.05 3.64 -18.14
CA HIS A 27 27.24 4.35 -19.13
C HIS A 27 27.84 5.71 -19.53
N ALA A 28 28.52 6.39 -18.60
CA ALA A 28 29.28 7.60 -18.87
C ALA A 28 30.52 7.30 -19.73
N PHE A 29 31.28 6.26 -19.40
CA PHE A 29 32.48 5.84 -20.14
C PHE A 29 32.17 5.46 -21.59
N THR A 30 31.05 4.77 -21.83
CA THR A 30 30.64 4.39 -23.19
C THR A 30 30.19 5.59 -24.03
N LYS A 31 29.57 6.61 -23.41
CA LYS A 31 29.21 7.87 -24.09
C LYS A 31 30.46 8.71 -24.37
N LEU A 32 31.41 8.77 -23.44
CA LEU A 32 32.65 9.52 -23.57
C LEU A 32 33.52 8.96 -24.71
N ALA A 33 33.68 7.63 -24.80
CA ALA A 33 34.43 6.99 -25.88
C ALA A 33 33.81 7.21 -27.27
N LEU A 34 32.48 7.30 -27.35
CA LEU A 34 31.76 7.55 -28.60
C LEU A 34 31.83 9.03 -29.01
N LEU A 35 31.82 9.94 -28.04
CA LEU A 35 32.03 11.38 -28.26
C LEU A 35 33.48 11.70 -28.65
N LEU A 36 34.47 11.02 -28.05
CA LEU A 36 35.88 11.12 -28.43
C LEU A 36 36.14 10.60 -29.85
N GLY A 37 35.53 9.47 -30.21
CA GLY A 37 35.65 8.92 -31.56
C GLY A 37 35.06 9.83 -32.65
N VAL A 38 33.94 10.50 -32.37
CA VAL A 38 33.32 11.46 -33.30
C VAL A 38 34.08 12.79 -33.32
N GLY A 39 34.56 13.25 -32.16
CA GLY A 39 35.39 14.47 -32.06
C GLY A 39 36.73 14.35 -32.79
N LEU A 40 37.41 13.22 -32.70
CA LEU A 40 38.66 12.95 -33.42
C LEU A 40 38.46 12.89 -34.95
N LEU A 41 37.30 12.41 -35.40
CA LEU A 41 36.96 12.34 -36.82
C LEU A 41 36.64 13.73 -37.39
N LEU A 42 35.95 14.57 -36.62
CA LEU A 42 35.64 15.96 -36.98
C LEU A 42 36.86 16.89 -36.87
N PHE A 43 37.76 16.66 -35.90
CA PHE A 43 38.99 17.42 -35.76
C PHE A 43 40.02 17.04 -36.85
N GLY A 44 40.08 15.77 -37.25
CA GLY A 44 40.85 15.32 -38.41
C GLY A 44 40.40 15.98 -39.73
N LEU A 45 39.10 16.29 -39.85
CA LEU A 45 38.55 17.07 -40.97
C LEU A 45 38.92 18.57 -40.90
N SER A 46 39.15 19.11 -39.70
CA SER A 46 39.54 20.52 -39.49
C SER A 46 41.04 20.80 -39.72
N LEU A 47 41.87 19.76 -39.83
CA LEU A 47 43.32 19.84 -40.08
C LEU A 47 43.68 19.77 -41.58
N LEU A 48 42.70 19.73 -42.48
CA LEU A 48 42.95 19.87 -43.92
C LEU A 48 43.45 21.30 -44.23
N PRO A 49 44.43 21.46 -45.14
CA PRO A 49 44.91 22.78 -45.55
C PRO A 49 43.75 23.64 -46.08
N PRO A 50 43.76 24.97 -45.87
CA PRO A 50 42.62 25.86 -46.14
C PRO A 50 42.14 25.86 -47.60
N THR A 51 42.98 25.39 -48.53
CA THR A 51 42.62 25.22 -49.94
C THR A 51 41.78 23.95 -50.21
N ALA A 52 41.91 22.90 -49.38
CA ALA A 52 41.10 21.68 -49.46
C ALA A 52 39.76 21.83 -48.71
N SER A 53 39.71 22.63 -47.64
CA SER A 53 38.45 22.93 -46.93
C SER A 53 37.51 23.81 -47.75
N ALA A 54 38.03 24.73 -48.56
CA ALA A 54 37.22 25.60 -49.42
C ALA A 54 36.55 24.82 -50.59
N GLN A 55 37.20 23.79 -51.13
CA GLN A 55 36.62 22.95 -52.18
C GLN A 55 35.59 21.93 -51.66
N LEU A 56 35.73 21.48 -50.41
CA LEU A 56 34.77 20.57 -49.77
C LEU A 56 33.52 21.30 -49.23
N CYS A 57 33.64 22.55 -48.77
CA CYS A 57 32.49 23.35 -48.35
C CYS A 57 31.52 23.71 -49.50
N GLY A 58 31.99 23.70 -50.75
CA GLY A 58 31.12 23.88 -51.92
C GLY A 58 30.26 22.66 -52.29
N TYR A 59 30.50 21.49 -51.67
CA TYR A 59 29.84 20.23 -52.01
C TYR A 59 28.84 19.71 -50.95
N PHE A 60 28.70 20.38 -49.80
CA PHE A 60 27.76 19.99 -48.75
C PHE A 60 26.58 20.97 -48.65
N PRO A 61 25.32 20.50 -48.60
CA PRO A 61 24.16 21.36 -48.36
C PRO A 61 24.23 22.00 -46.96
N ASP A 62 23.73 23.23 -46.83
CA ASP A 62 23.70 24.05 -45.60
C ASP A 62 23.11 23.35 -44.35
N ASP A 63 22.42 22.24 -44.52
CA ASP A 63 21.79 21.47 -43.45
C ASP A 63 22.78 20.68 -42.56
N ILE A 64 24.04 20.48 -42.99
CA ILE A 64 25.06 19.72 -42.22
C ILE A 64 26.00 20.64 -41.41
N ALA A 65 26.01 21.95 -41.65
CA ALA A 65 26.81 22.91 -40.87
C ALA A 65 26.14 23.30 -39.53
N ARG A 66 24.79 23.25 -39.46
CA ARG A 66 24.00 23.60 -38.26
C ARG A 66 24.19 22.69 -37.03
N PRO A 67 24.42 21.37 -37.15
CA PRO A 67 24.68 20.51 -36.00
C PRO A 67 26.00 20.85 -35.28
N CYS A 68 27.03 21.30 -35.98
CA CYS A 68 28.37 21.54 -35.40
C CYS A 68 28.39 22.75 -34.47
N THR A 69 27.68 23.83 -34.81
CA THR A 69 27.52 25.00 -33.93
C THR A 69 26.58 24.70 -32.76
N HIS A 70 25.58 23.83 -32.96
CA HIS A 70 24.67 23.40 -31.89
C HIS A 70 25.37 22.55 -30.81
N TRP A 71 26.36 21.73 -31.18
CA TRP A 71 27.14 20.93 -30.21
C TRP A 71 28.10 21.76 -29.36
N LEU A 72 28.73 22.79 -29.93
CA LEU A 72 29.56 23.74 -29.18
C LEU A 72 28.71 24.58 -28.21
N ALA A 73 27.48 24.94 -28.60
CA ALA A 73 26.50 25.59 -27.72
C ALA A 73 25.95 24.67 -26.62
N LEU A 74 25.96 23.34 -26.82
CA LEU A 74 25.56 22.35 -25.82
C LEU A 74 26.68 22.03 -24.81
N LEU A 75 27.93 22.16 -25.24
CA LEU A 75 29.11 22.01 -24.37
C LEU A 75 29.34 23.24 -23.48
N SER A 76 28.95 24.43 -23.92
CA SER A 76 28.94 25.64 -23.08
C SER A 76 27.77 25.70 -22.09
N GLN A 77 26.81 24.77 -22.18
CA GLN A 77 25.65 24.63 -21.28
C GLN A 77 25.81 23.52 -20.23
N LEU A 78 26.98 22.89 -20.12
CA LEU A 78 27.26 21.99 -19.01
C LEU A 78 27.26 22.78 -17.68
N PRO A 79 26.58 22.30 -16.62
CA PRO A 79 26.42 23.07 -15.39
C PRO A 79 27.76 23.39 -14.74
N ASP A 80 27.93 24.61 -14.24
CA ASP A 80 29.10 25.11 -13.49
C ASP A 80 29.41 24.34 -12.19
N GLU A 81 28.66 23.28 -11.87
CA GLU A 81 28.82 22.46 -10.67
C GLU A 81 29.98 21.44 -10.74
N LEU A 82 30.62 21.26 -11.89
CA LEU A 82 31.90 20.56 -12.00
C LEU A 82 33.01 21.57 -11.75
N GLY A 83 33.41 21.71 -10.48
CA GLY A 83 34.41 22.68 -10.03
C GLY A 83 35.65 22.75 -10.93
N PHE A 84 36.15 23.97 -11.14
CA PHE A 84 37.22 24.34 -12.07
C PHE A 84 38.44 23.39 -12.08
N ALA A 85 38.80 22.81 -10.93
CA ALA A 85 39.91 21.87 -10.80
C ALA A 85 39.75 20.59 -11.65
N ALA A 86 38.53 20.09 -11.83
CA ALA A 86 38.29 18.89 -12.64
C ALA A 86 38.42 19.19 -14.15
N ARG A 87 38.15 20.41 -14.59
CA ARG A 87 38.15 20.75 -16.01
C ARG A 87 39.57 20.76 -16.61
N GLU A 88 40.53 21.28 -15.85
CA GLU A 88 41.93 21.30 -16.25
C GLU A 88 42.56 19.90 -16.23
N GLU A 89 42.26 19.08 -15.22
CA GLU A 89 42.72 17.69 -15.16
C GLU A 89 42.15 16.85 -16.31
N TYR A 90 40.87 17.02 -16.66
CA TYR A 90 40.27 16.35 -17.81
C TYR A 90 40.87 16.80 -19.14
N TYR A 91 41.18 18.09 -19.27
CA TYR A 91 41.82 18.63 -20.48
C TYR A 91 43.26 18.11 -20.63
N ALA A 92 44.05 18.13 -19.55
CA ALA A 92 45.41 17.58 -19.55
C ALA A 92 45.41 16.07 -19.88
N CYS A 93 44.49 15.30 -19.29
CA CYS A 93 44.38 13.87 -19.57
C CYS A 93 43.93 13.60 -21.02
N ALA A 94 43.06 14.44 -21.60
CA ALA A 94 42.67 14.32 -23.00
C ALA A 94 43.85 14.63 -23.96
N VAL A 95 44.67 15.63 -23.64
CA VAL A 95 45.87 15.98 -24.43
C VAL A 95 46.92 14.87 -24.36
N ASP A 96 47.15 14.27 -23.18
CA ASP A 96 48.10 13.16 -23.02
C ASP A 96 47.63 11.88 -23.75
N VAL A 97 46.33 11.57 -23.67
CA VAL A 97 45.73 10.45 -24.42
C VAL A 97 45.84 10.70 -25.93
N GLN A 98 45.67 11.94 -26.39
CA GLN A 98 45.83 12.28 -27.80
C GLN A 98 47.30 12.13 -28.26
N ALA A 99 48.25 12.64 -27.49
CA ALA A 99 49.69 12.55 -27.81
C ALA A 99 50.16 11.09 -27.87
N THR A 100 49.75 10.27 -26.90
CA THR A 100 50.09 8.84 -26.86
C THR A 100 49.41 8.04 -27.96
N THR A 101 48.15 8.33 -28.29
CA THR A 101 47.43 7.69 -29.40
C THR A 101 48.06 8.03 -30.75
N TRP A 102 48.52 9.28 -30.94
CA TRP A 102 49.20 9.72 -32.15
C TRP A 102 50.56 9.05 -32.33
N ALA A 103 51.37 8.97 -31.25
CA ALA A 103 52.64 8.24 -31.26
C ALA A 103 52.46 6.74 -31.54
N ALA A 104 51.39 6.13 -31.01
CA ALA A 104 51.02 4.76 -31.31
C ALA A 104 50.62 4.57 -32.79
N MET A 105 49.85 5.49 -33.38
CA MET A 105 49.51 5.41 -34.81
C MET A 105 50.74 5.57 -35.71
N LEU A 106 51.66 6.48 -35.39
CA LEU A 106 52.92 6.64 -36.15
C LEU A 106 53.78 5.38 -36.10
N SER A 107 53.90 4.74 -34.93
CA SER A 107 54.66 3.49 -34.79
C SER A 107 54.01 2.33 -35.55
N TRP A 108 52.68 2.19 -35.53
CA TRP A 108 51.98 1.21 -36.35
C TRP A 108 52.11 1.47 -37.85
N TYR A 109 52.07 2.72 -38.29
CA TYR A 109 52.30 3.09 -39.69
C TYR A 109 53.73 2.74 -40.14
N THR A 110 54.73 3.01 -39.29
CA THR A 110 56.13 2.70 -39.57
C THR A 110 56.34 1.18 -39.66
N LEU A 111 55.71 0.42 -38.76
CA LEU A 111 55.71 -1.05 -38.78
C LEU A 111 55.06 -1.59 -40.06
N LEU A 112 53.90 -1.05 -40.48
CA LEU A 112 53.21 -1.45 -41.70
C LEU A 112 54.03 -1.14 -42.95
N ARG A 113 54.74 0.00 -42.97
CA ARG A 113 55.65 0.36 -44.07
C ARG A 113 56.85 -0.57 -44.15
N LEU A 114 57.40 -1.00 -43.02
CA LEU A 114 58.52 -1.95 -42.95
C LEU A 114 58.07 -3.38 -43.33
N LEU A 115 56.85 -3.79 -42.96
CA LEU A 115 56.28 -5.09 -43.31
C LEU A 115 55.80 -5.18 -44.77
N SER A 116 55.36 -4.06 -45.37
CA SER A 116 54.89 -4.05 -46.75
C SER A 116 56.03 -4.12 -47.78
N GLN A 117 57.22 -3.62 -47.46
CA GLN A 117 58.38 -3.69 -48.36
C GLN A 117 58.80 -5.12 -48.77
N PRO A 118 58.98 -6.09 -47.85
CA PRO A 118 59.31 -7.46 -48.23
C PRO A 118 58.15 -8.16 -48.95
N LEU A 119 56.90 -7.89 -48.58
CA LEU A 119 55.72 -8.46 -49.24
C LEU A 119 55.59 -7.98 -50.69
N VAL A 120 55.78 -6.68 -50.94
CA VAL A 120 55.77 -6.12 -52.31
C VAL A 120 56.91 -6.73 -53.15
N ARG A 121 58.11 -6.86 -52.57
CA ARG A 121 59.25 -7.51 -53.24
C ARG A 121 58.98 -9.00 -53.53
N LEU A 122 58.35 -9.72 -52.60
CA LEU A 122 57.99 -11.14 -52.79
C LEU A 122 56.91 -11.31 -53.87
N THR A 123 55.91 -10.43 -53.91
CA THR A 123 54.85 -10.46 -54.94
C THR A 123 55.36 -10.06 -56.33
N MET A 124 56.38 -9.18 -56.42
CA MET A 124 57.02 -8.84 -57.69
C MET A 124 57.85 -9.99 -58.28
N ILE A 125 58.31 -10.93 -57.45
CA ILE A 125 59.05 -12.12 -57.89
C ILE A 125 58.09 -13.27 -58.26
N ALA A 126 56.95 -13.40 -57.56
CA ALA A 126 56.08 -14.56 -57.68
C ALA A 126 55.09 -14.54 -58.88
N ALA A 127 54.75 -13.38 -59.45
CA ALA A 127 53.76 -13.31 -60.52
C ALA A 127 54.00 -12.14 -61.51
N PRO A 128 54.40 -12.40 -62.77
CA PRO A 128 54.71 -11.36 -63.75
C PRO A 128 53.50 -10.50 -64.14
N HIS A 129 52.28 -11.06 -64.13
CA HIS A 129 51.06 -10.29 -64.41
C HIS A 129 50.66 -9.36 -63.24
N VAL A 130 51.03 -9.72 -62.01
CA VAL A 130 50.85 -8.83 -60.84
C VAL A 130 51.89 -7.70 -60.88
N ARG A 131 53.09 -7.95 -61.41
CA ARG A 131 54.11 -6.93 -61.64
C ARG A 131 53.65 -5.88 -62.65
N GLU A 132 53.01 -6.26 -63.76
CA GLU A 132 52.46 -5.31 -64.73
C GLU A 132 51.29 -4.49 -64.16
N ALA A 133 50.38 -5.13 -63.42
CA ALA A 133 49.29 -4.43 -62.74
C ALA A 133 49.79 -3.49 -61.63
N LEU A 134 50.80 -3.89 -60.86
CA LEU A 134 51.43 -3.06 -59.82
C LEU A 134 52.27 -1.93 -60.43
N LEU A 135 52.91 -2.13 -61.58
CA LEU A 135 53.61 -1.07 -62.31
C LEU A 135 52.62 -0.08 -62.90
N ALA A 136 51.53 -0.54 -63.51
CA ALA A 136 50.46 0.34 -63.99
C ALA A 136 49.82 1.12 -62.82
N LEU A 137 49.58 0.46 -61.68
CA LEU A 137 49.09 1.10 -60.46
C LEU A 137 50.14 2.08 -59.90
N ALA A 138 51.41 1.73 -59.88
CA ALA A 138 52.49 2.58 -59.37
C ALA A 138 52.74 3.80 -60.26
N VAL A 139 52.64 3.67 -61.59
CA VAL A 139 52.71 4.79 -62.54
C VAL A 139 51.48 5.69 -62.39
N ARG A 140 50.29 5.11 -62.20
CA ARG A 140 49.05 5.86 -61.97
C ARG A 140 49.06 6.58 -60.61
N LEU A 141 49.61 5.96 -59.58
CA LEU A 141 49.85 6.57 -58.26
C LEU A 141 50.96 7.63 -58.33
N ALA A 142 52.03 7.41 -59.09
CA ALA A 142 53.09 8.41 -59.27
C ALA A 142 52.62 9.66 -60.05
N ALA A 143 51.62 9.49 -60.93
CA ALA A 143 51.00 10.57 -61.68
C ALA A 143 49.87 11.30 -60.92
N GLN A 144 49.36 10.73 -59.83
CA GLN A 144 48.36 11.37 -58.98
C GLN A 144 49.03 12.36 -58.02
N SER A 145 48.38 13.50 -57.80
CA SER A 145 48.85 14.46 -56.81
C SER A 145 48.82 13.80 -55.41
N PRO A 146 49.81 14.06 -54.54
CA PRO A 146 49.87 13.46 -53.20
C PRO A 146 48.58 13.68 -52.38
N ALA A 147 47.86 14.78 -52.65
CA ALA A 147 46.57 15.08 -52.06
C ALA A 147 45.44 14.11 -52.48
N MET A 148 45.44 13.65 -53.73
CA MET A 148 44.41 12.75 -54.26
C MET A 148 44.58 11.32 -53.72
N ILE A 149 45.83 10.85 -53.59
CA ILE A 149 46.14 9.56 -52.96
C ILE A 149 45.77 9.57 -51.48
N ALA A 150 46.06 10.67 -50.78
CA ALA A 150 45.65 10.84 -49.40
C ALA A 150 44.12 10.84 -49.27
N ALA A 151 43.40 11.49 -50.18
CA ALA A 151 41.94 11.50 -50.19
C ALA A 151 41.35 10.09 -50.44
N GLU A 152 41.84 9.36 -51.44
CA GLU A 152 41.38 7.99 -51.75
C GLU A 152 41.70 7.02 -50.60
N ALA A 153 42.89 7.12 -50.01
CA ALA A 153 43.28 6.33 -48.84
C ALA A 153 42.41 6.65 -47.62
N CYS A 154 42.08 7.92 -47.39
CA CYS A 154 41.16 8.35 -46.33
C CYS A 154 39.74 7.81 -46.56
N ILE A 155 39.24 7.82 -47.80
CA ILE A 155 37.93 7.28 -48.15
C ILE A 155 37.89 5.75 -47.94
N LEU A 156 38.91 5.03 -48.38
CA LEU A 156 39.02 3.57 -48.18
C LEU A 156 39.17 3.21 -46.70
N ALA A 157 39.99 3.95 -45.95
CA ALA A 157 40.14 3.76 -44.51
C ALA A 157 38.83 4.04 -43.76
N ALA A 158 38.11 5.11 -44.13
CA ALA A 158 36.80 5.44 -43.58
C ALA A 158 35.75 4.37 -43.91
N ALA A 159 35.73 3.86 -45.15
CA ALA A 159 34.83 2.80 -45.57
C ALA A 159 35.11 1.47 -44.85
N LEU A 160 36.38 1.09 -44.70
CA LEU A 160 36.77 -0.12 -43.96
C LEU A 160 36.50 0.02 -42.46
N ALA A 161 36.73 1.19 -41.88
CA ALA A 161 36.39 1.49 -40.50
C ALA A 161 34.88 1.42 -40.27
N ALA A 162 34.07 2.01 -41.17
CA ALA A 162 32.62 1.95 -41.13
C ALA A 162 32.11 0.50 -41.28
N TRP A 163 32.65 -0.27 -42.22
CA TRP A 163 32.30 -1.67 -42.40
C TRP A 163 32.67 -2.52 -41.18
N ARG A 164 33.86 -2.34 -40.61
CA ARG A 164 34.25 -3.03 -39.36
C ARG A 164 33.38 -2.62 -38.19
N LEU A 165 32.99 -1.35 -38.09
CA LEU A 165 32.09 -0.88 -37.04
C LEU A 165 30.72 -1.55 -37.18
N VAL A 166 30.14 -1.58 -38.38
CA VAL A 166 28.88 -2.26 -38.67
C VAL A 166 28.99 -3.76 -38.38
N ALA A 167 30.05 -4.42 -38.85
CA ALA A 167 30.30 -5.83 -38.59
C ALA A 167 30.48 -6.14 -37.09
N LEU A 168 31.10 -5.24 -36.33
CA LEU A 168 31.29 -5.37 -34.88
C LEU A 168 29.97 -5.13 -34.13
N ILE A 169 29.15 -4.17 -34.57
CA ILE A 169 27.79 -3.92 -34.07
C ILE A 169 26.89 -5.16 -34.28
N LEU A 170 26.96 -5.76 -35.47
CA LEU A 170 26.20 -6.95 -35.84
C LEU A 170 26.72 -8.21 -35.12
N ARG A 171 28.02 -8.52 -35.21
CA ARG A 171 28.62 -9.74 -34.60
C ARG A 171 28.50 -9.77 -33.08
N ARG A 172 28.63 -8.63 -32.40
CA ARG A 172 28.50 -8.58 -30.93
C ARG A 172 27.04 -8.50 -30.45
N GLY A 173 26.05 -8.60 -31.35
CA GLY A 173 24.63 -8.57 -30.98
C GLY A 173 24.25 -7.31 -30.20
N TYR A 174 24.87 -6.17 -30.50
CA TYR A 174 24.53 -4.92 -29.83
C TYR A 174 23.09 -4.50 -30.13
N LEU A 175 22.62 -4.76 -31.36
CA LEU A 175 21.22 -4.57 -31.75
C LEU A 175 20.28 -5.44 -30.91
N ASP A 176 20.59 -6.71 -30.68
CA ASP A 176 19.76 -7.59 -29.84
C ASP A 176 19.81 -7.20 -28.36
N ARG A 177 20.95 -6.71 -27.87
CA ARG A 177 21.05 -6.16 -26.52
C ARG A 177 20.27 -4.86 -26.39
N ALA A 178 20.30 -3.98 -27.40
CA ALA A 178 19.50 -2.76 -27.44
C ALA A 178 18.00 -3.06 -27.54
N ARG A 179 17.58 -3.98 -28.41
CA ARG A 179 16.20 -4.48 -28.51
C ARG A 179 15.73 -5.07 -27.19
N ARG A 180 16.51 -5.97 -26.56
CA ARG A 180 16.16 -6.53 -25.23
C ARG A 180 16.05 -5.46 -24.15
N ARG A 181 16.93 -4.45 -24.15
CA ARG A 181 16.82 -3.29 -23.25
C ARG A 181 15.55 -2.49 -23.53
N LEU A 182 15.24 -2.21 -24.79
CA LEU A 182 14.03 -1.50 -25.20
C LEU A 182 12.75 -2.27 -24.81
N HIS A 183 12.72 -3.59 -24.97
CA HIS A 183 11.60 -4.43 -24.54
C HIS A 183 11.44 -4.41 -23.02
N ARG A 184 12.55 -4.49 -22.26
CA ARG A 184 12.52 -4.41 -20.79
C ARG A 184 12.07 -3.03 -20.31
N THR A 185 12.53 -1.94 -20.93
CA THR A 185 12.10 -0.58 -20.57
C THR A 185 10.64 -0.36 -20.93
N ARG A 186 10.17 -0.80 -22.11
CA ARG A 186 8.75 -0.78 -22.48
C ARG A 186 7.88 -1.59 -21.52
N ALA A 187 8.31 -2.79 -21.13
CA ALA A 187 7.59 -3.61 -20.15
C ALA A 187 7.52 -2.92 -18.79
N ALA A 188 8.64 -2.37 -18.29
CA ALA A 188 8.69 -1.62 -17.03
C ALA A 188 7.82 -0.35 -17.07
N LEU A 189 7.79 0.36 -18.19
CA LEU A 189 6.92 1.51 -18.39
C LEU A 189 5.45 1.10 -18.42
N ARG A 190 5.09 0.00 -19.10
CA ARG A 190 3.72 -0.53 -19.08
C ARG A 190 3.27 -0.93 -17.68
N THR A 191 4.13 -1.59 -16.89
CA THR A 191 3.79 -1.93 -15.50
C THR A 191 3.64 -0.69 -14.62
N ARG A 192 4.50 0.33 -14.80
CA ARG A 192 4.38 1.61 -14.09
C ARG A 192 3.14 2.39 -14.48
N PHE A 193 2.80 2.40 -15.78
CA PHE A 193 1.59 3.04 -16.26
C PHE A 193 0.33 2.32 -15.74
N ARG A 194 0.29 0.99 -15.76
CA ARG A 194 -0.84 0.21 -15.20
C ARG A 194 -1.00 0.45 -13.69
N THR A 195 0.09 0.44 -12.93
CA THR A 195 0.05 0.71 -11.49
C THR A 195 -0.35 2.15 -11.18
N ALA A 196 0.14 3.13 -11.96
CA ALA A 196 -0.27 4.52 -11.84
C ALA A 196 -1.75 4.71 -12.19
N SER A 197 -2.22 4.13 -13.30
CA SER A 197 -3.62 4.20 -13.73
C SER A 197 -4.56 3.51 -12.74
N GLN A 198 -4.18 2.34 -12.22
CA GLN A 198 -4.91 1.68 -11.13
C GLN A 198 -4.91 2.53 -9.86
N GLY A 199 -3.80 3.17 -9.52
CA GLY A 199 -3.70 4.09 -8.39
C GLY A 199 -4.57 5.33 -8.53
N VAL A 200 -4.65 5.91 -9.73
CA VAL A 200 -5.57 7.02 -10.04
C VAL A 200 -7.01 6.54 -9.96
N GLY A 201 -7.33 5.36 -10.51
CA GLY A 201 -8.67 4.78 -10.43
C GLY A 201 -9.15 4.54 -8.99
N THR A 202 -8.29 3.97 -8.14
CA THR A 202 -8.62 3.77 -6.72
C THR A 202 -8.71 5.08 -5.97
N ALA A 203 -7.84 6.05 -6.24
CA ALA A 203 -7.90 7.39 -5.65
C ALA A 203 -9.17 8.15 -6.05
N CYS A 204 -9.55 8.13 -7.33
CA CYS A 204 -10.80 8.74 -7.82
C CYS A 204 -12.04 8.05 -7.25
N SER A 205 -12.03 6.72 -7.13
CA SER A 205 -13.13 5.97 -6.51
C SER A 205 -13.28 6.34 -5.02
N LEU A 206 -12.17 6.39 -4.29
CA LEU A 206 -12.16 6.81 -2.89
C LEU A 206 -12.57 8.28 -2.75
N ALA A 207 -12.13 9.16 -3.64
CA ALA A 207 -12.57 10.55 -3.67
C ALA A 207 -14.08 10.64 -3.93
N GLY A 208 -14.63 9.87 -4.87
CA GLY A 208 -16.06 9.79 -5.12
C GLY A 208 -16.87 9.28 -3.92
N GLN A 209 -16.29 8.37 -3.13
CA GLN A 209 -16.91 7.89 -1.88
C GLN A 209 -16.83 8.92 -0.75
N ILE A 210 -15.72 9.66 -0.62
CA ILE A 210 -15.52 10.68 0.43
C ILE A 210 -16.28 11.97 0.12
N PHE A 211 -16.37 12.37 -1.15
CA PHE A 211 -16.95 13.63 -1.60
C PHE A 211 -18.33 13.94 -1.00
N PRO A 212 -19.35 13.05 -1.05
CA PRO A 212 -20.66 13.34 -0.45
C PRO A 212 -20.58 13.58 1.05
N HIS A 213 -19.65 12.90 1.76
CA HIS A 213 -19.43 13.13 3.18
C HIS A 213 -18.77 14.48 3.43
N ALA A 214 -17.75 14.83 2.65
CA ALA A 214 -17.12 16.15 2.72
C ALA A 214 -18.11 17.28 2.42
N CYS A 215 -18.99 17.11 1.43
CA CYS A 215 -20.08 18.03 1.14
C CYS A 215 -21.05 18.17 2.30
N PHE A 216 -21.50 17.06 2.90
CA PHE A 216 -22.37 17.10 4.08
C PHE A 216 -21.72 17.92 5.21
N TRP A 217 -20.45 17.64 5.51
CA TRP A 217 -19.69 18.34 6.52
C TRP A 217 -19.54 19.83 6.24
N LEU A 218 -19.20 20.19 5.00
CA LEU A 218 -19.10 21.57 4.56
C LEU A 218 -20.47 22.28 4.66
N SER A 219 -21.55 21.61 4.27
CA SER A 219 -22.91 22.13 4.41
C SER A 219 -23.28 22.38 5.87
N CYS A 220 -22.95 21.47 6.79
CA CYS A 220 -23.15 21.69 8.23
C CYS A 220 -22.36 22.91 8.73
N VAL A 221 -21.09 23.05 8.36
CA VAL A 221 -20.27 24.21 8.73
C VAL A 221 -20.83 25.51 8.17
N LEU A 222 -21.28 25.51 6.92
CA LEU A 222 -21.88 26.67 6.29
C LEU A 222 -23.20 27.04 6.97
N LEU A 223 -24.06 26.08 7.29
CA LEU A 223 -25.31 26.30 8.03
C LEU A 223 -25.05 26.84 9.43
N LEU A 224 -24.04 26.32 10.13
CA LEU A 224 -23.62 26.80 11.45
C LEU A 224 -23.14 28.26 11.38
N ARG A 225 -22.29 28.59 10.40
CA ARG A 225 -21.83 29.97 10.17
C ARG A 225 -22.98 30.91 9.81
N LEU A 226 -23.93 30.47 8.99
CA LEU A 226 -25.11 31.26 8.63
C LEU A 226 -26.03 31.48 9.83
N ALA A 227 -26.23 30.47 10.68
CA ALA A 227 -27.00 30.60 11.90
C ALA A 227 -26.33 31.58 12.88
N HIS A 228 -25.01 31.52 13.00
CA HIS A 228 -24.23 32.44 13.82
C HIS A 228 -24.32 33.89 13.31
N ALA A 229 -24.17 34.10 11.99
CA ALA A 229 -24.28 35.41 11.36
C ALA A 229 -25.66 36.07 11.53
N ARG A 230 -26.72 35.27 11.75
CA ARG A 230 -28.08 35.76 12.00
C ARG A 230 -28.42 35.96 13.48
N GLY A 231 -27.44 35.85 14.38
CA GLY A 231 -27.66 35.98 15.82
C GLY A 231 -28.38 34.77 16.45
N GLY A 232 -28.51 33.65 15.72
CA GLY A 232 -29.12 32.41 16.21
C GLY A 232 -28.17 31.47 16.95
N ALA A 233 -26.95 31.92 17.24
CA ALA A 233 -25.88 31.08 17.78
C ALA A 233 -26.21 30.48 19.14
N GLU A 234 -26.74 31.29 20.07
CA GLU A 234 -27.05 30.84 21.43
C GLU A 234 -28.14 29.78 21.44
N ARG A 235 -29.26 30.03 20.74
CA ARG A 235 -30.36 29.06 20.62
C ARG A 235 -29.91 27.75 19.98
N LEU A 236 -29.02 27.83 18.99
CA LEU A 236 -28.49 26.64 18.34
C LEU A 236 -27.52 25.88 19.26
N SER A 237 -26.68 26.59 20.00
CA SER A 237 -25.80 26.00 21.01
C SER A 237 -26.59 25.30 22.12
N ASP A 238 -27.67 25.91 22.63
CA ASP A 238 -28.55 25.32 23.65
C ASP A 238 -29.28 24.08 23.12
N LEU A 239 -29.77 24.14 21.87
CA LEU A 239 -30.39 23.01 21.21
C LEU A 239 -29.38 21.87 21.00
N ILE A 240 -28.16 22.19 20.55
CA ILE A 240 -27.09 21.21 20.36
C ILE A 240 -26.69 20.62 21.71
N GLY A 241 -26.50 21.42 22.75
CA GLY A 241 -26.14 20.95 24.09
C GLY A 241 -27.16 19.98 24.68
N SER A 242 -28.46 20.27 24.50
CA SER A 242 -29.54 19.41 24.99
C SER A 242 -29.74 18.14 24.14
N THR A 243 -29.56 18.22 22.82
CA THR A 243 -29.83 17.09 21.91
C THR A 243 -28.60 16.23 21.59
N ALA A 244 -27.39 16.77 21.70
CA ALA A 244 -26.17 16.05 21.36
C ALA A 244 -25.98 14.76 22.16
N PRO A 245 -26.21 14.70 23.49
CA PRO A 245 -26.13 13.44 24.23
C PRO A 245 -27.11 12.39 23.71
N PHE A 246 -28.35 12.80 23.39
CA PHE A 246 -29.36 11.91 22.84
C PHE A 246 -28.97 11.37 21.45
N VAL A 247 -28.53 12.24 20.54
CA VAL A 247 -28.13 11.86 19.18
C VAL A 247 -26.85 11.02 19.17
N SER A 248 -25.87 11.37 20.00
CA SER A 248 -24.56 10.69 20.05
C SER A 248 -24.58 9.37 20.80
N THR A 249 -25.47 9.20 21.79
CA THR A 249 -25.44 8.01 22.65
C THR A 249 -26.82 7.42 22.93
N GLY A 250 -27.84 8.23 23.24
CA GLY A 250 -29.18 7.74 23.55
C GLY A 250 -29.80 6.91 22.42
N LEU A 251 -29.83 7.46 21.20
CA LEU A 251 -30.36 6.78 20.02
C LEU A 251 -29.56 5.50 19.65
N PRO A 252 -28.21 5.52 19.60
CA PRO A 252 -27.40 4.31 19.45
C PRO A 252 -27.66 3.23 20.48
N VAL A 253 -27.86 3.60 21.75
CA VAL A 253 -28.12 2.64 22.83
C VAL A 253 -29.42 1.92 22.58
N VAL A 254 -30.49 2.65 22.25
CA VAL A 254 -31.79 2.07 21.89
C VAL A 254 -31.64 1.14 20.67
N ARG A 255 -30.96 1.60 19.61
CA ARG A 255 -30.67 0.78 18.41
C ARG A 255 -29.86 -0.48 18.74
N THR A 256 -28.90 -0.37 19.65
CA THR A 256 -28.07 -1.49 20.07
C THR A 256 -28.85 -2.50 20.89
N VAL A 257 -29.71 -2.05 21.81
CA VAL A 257 -30.61 -2.94 22.57
C VAL A 257 -31.53 -3.71 21.62
N TRP A 258 -32.09 -3.05 20.61
CA TRP A 258 -32.91 -3.71 19.60
C TRP A 258 -32.11 -4.65 18.69
N SER A 259 -30.84 -4.33 18.40
CA SER A 259 -30.00 -5.17 17.54
C SER A 259 -29.42 -6.41 18.23
N LEU A 260 -29.45 -6.49 19.57
CA LEU A 260 -28.95 -7.67 20.30
C LEU A 260 -29.64 -8.98 19.91
N GLY A 261 -30.89 -8.93 19.42
CA GLY A 261 -31.62 -10.08 18.87
C GLY A 261 -31.63 -10.17 17.35
N ALA A 262 -31.04 -9.20 16.65
CA ALA A 262 -31.02 -9.12 15.19
C ALA A 262 -29.91 -9.98 14.58
N HIS A 263 -29.92 -10.09 13.24
CA HIS A 263 -28.87 -10.77 12.49
C HIS A 263 -27.49 -10.14 12.72
N ALA A 264 -26.43 -10.96 12.64
CA ALA A 264 -25.05 -10.55 12.85
C ALA A 264 -24.61 -9.37 11.99
N ALA A 265 -25.12 -9.23 10.76
CA ALA A 265 -24.85 -8.08 9.90
C ALA A 265 -25.25 -6.75 10.58
N VAL A 266 -26.46 -6.68 11.15
CA VAL A 266 -26.97 -5.49 11.85
C VAL A 266 -26.14 -5.20 13.10
N GLN A 267 -25.76 -6.24 13.83
CA GLN A 267 -24.91 -6.11 15.01
C GLN A 267 -23.52 -5.56 14.66
N ARG A 268 -22.93 -6.00 13.54
CA ARG A 268 -21.65 -5.47 13.04
C ARG A 268 -21.74 -4.00 12.70
N ASP A 269 -22.83 -3.56 12.07
CA ASP A 269 -23.02 -2.14 11.75
C ASP A 269 -23.14 -1.29 13.02
N GLN A 270 -23.88 -1.76 14.03
CA GLN A 270 -23.91 -1.09 15.33
C GLN A 270 -22.53 -1.07 16.00
N LEU A 271 -21.75 -2.14 15.89
CA LEU A 271 -20.42 -2.20 16.48
C LEU A 271 -19.43 -1.26 15.75
N ARG A 272 -19.55 -1.12 14.42
CA ARG A 272 -18.81 -0.10 13.64
C ARG A 272 -19.15 1.31 14.09
N TYR A 273 -20.43 1.59 14.35
CA TYR A 273 -20.86 2.86 14.93
C TYR A 273 -20.16 3.13 16.26
N TRP A 274 -20.16 2.17 17.19
CA TRP A 274 -19.50 2.33 18.48
C TRP A 274 -17.99 2.55 18.37
N VAL A 275 -17.32 1.91 17.42
CA VAL A 275 -15.90 2.16 17.11
C VAL A 275 -15.67 3.61 16.65
N LEU A 276 -16.53 4.13 15.77
CA LEU A 276 -16.41 5.51 15.29
C LEU A 276 -16.75 6.54 16.35
N TRP A 277 -17.80 6.29 17.12
CA TRP A 277 -18.16 7.09 18.29
C TRP A 277 -17.01 7.13 19.30
N ALA A 278 -16.41 5.97 19.60
CA ALA A 278 -15.24 5.86 20.46
C ALA A 278 -14.04 6.64 19.94
N GLY A 279 -13.80 6.62 18.63
CA GLY A 279 -12.75 7.42 17.98
C GLY A 279 -12.97 8.92 18.13
N LEU A 280 -14.21 9.41 17.94
CA LEU A 280 -14.58 10.81 18.13
C LEU A 280 -14.49 11.22 19.61
N LYS A 281 -14.97 10.37 20.51
CA LYS A 281 -14.88 10.59 21.96
C LYS A 281 -13.42 10.60 22.42
N LEU A 282 -12.57 9.72 21.89
CA LEU A 282 -11.13 9.71 22.17
C LEU A 282 -10.45 10.99 21.69
N LEU A 283 -10.83 11.51 20.52
CA LEU A 283 -10.31 12.79 20.03
C LEU A 283 -10.73 13.93 20.97
N HIS A 284 -12.00 13.99 21.33
CA HIS A 284 -12.54 15.01 22.23
C HIS A 284 -11.89 14.96 23.62
N GLU A 285 -11.99 13.83 24.33
CA GLU A 285 -11.46 13.69 25.68
C GLU A 285 -9.93 13.65 25.71
N GLY A 286 -9.31 13.11 24.67
CA GLY A 286 -7.85 13.06 24.53
C GLY A 286 -7.26 14.46 24.42
N LEU A 287 -7.90 15.36 23.66
CA LEU A 287 -7.52 16.78 23.62
C LEU A 287 -7.61 17.42 25.00
N LEU A 288 -8.66 17.12 25.77
CA LEU A 288 -8.83 17.64 27.14
C LEU A 288 -7.80 17.09 28.13
N CYS A 289 -7.29 15.88 27.90
CA CYS A 289 -6.27 15.24 28.74
C CYS A 289 -4.85 15.75 28.49
N ILE A 290 -4.58 16.44 27.38
CA ILE A 290 -3.25 17.01 27.12
C ILE A 290 -3.12 18.29 27.98
N PRO A 291 -2.13 18.36 28.89
CA PRO A 291 -1.88 19.57 29.66
C PRO A 291 -1.66 20.74 28.69
N PHE A 292 -2.10 21.94 29.05
CA PHE A 292 -2.08 23.15 28.21
C PHE A 292 -3.08 23.18 27.04
N VAL A 293 -3.62 22.06 26.54
CA VAL A 293 -4.63 22.11 25.46
C VAL A 293 -5.93 22.70 25.97
N GLY A 294 -6.37 22.37 27.19
CA GLY A 294 -7.51 23.02 27.82
C GLY A 294 -7.34 24.55 27.90
N TRP A 295 -6.14 25.01 28.28
CA TRP A 295 -5.80 26.43 28.31
C TRP A 295 -5.75 27.05 26.91
N LEU A 296 -5.17 26.35 25.93
CA LEU A 296 -5.13 26.80 24.53
C LEU A 296 -6.55 26.91 23.94
N LEU A 297 -7.44 25.97 24.28
CA LEU A 297 -8.85 26.00 23.90
C LEU A 297 -9.61 27.15 24.58
N THR A 298 -9.19 27.59 25.77
CA THR A 298 -9.75 28.82 26.37
C THR A 298 -9.25 30.09 25.68
N LEU A 299 -8.02 30.11 25.18
CA LEU A 299 -7.45 31.27 24.46
C LEU A 299 -7.97 31.38 23.02
N TYR A 300 -8.16 30.23 22.38
CA TYR A 300 -8.72 30.12 21.04
C TYR A 300 -9.96 29.25 21.14
N PRO A 301 -11.07 29.78 21.68
CA PRO A 301 -12.33 29.06 21.67
C PRO A 301 -12.63 28.78 20.22
N LEU A 302 -12.47 27.52 19.80
CA LEU A 302 -12.93 27.05 18.52
C LEU A 302 -14.45 26.94 18.69
N PRO A 303 -15.23 27.97 18.33
CA PRO A 303 -16.63 28.10 18.75
C PRO A 303 -17.54 27.18 17.93
N TYR A 304 -16.96 26.15 17.31
CA TYR A 304 -17.58 25.24 16.39
C TYR A 304 -17.20 23.77 16.68
N VAL A 305 -16.37 23.47 17.68
CA VAL A 305 -15.92 22.08 17.93
C VAL A 305 -17.09 21.20 18.36
N HIS A 306 -17.95 21.68 19.26
CA HIS A 306 -19.10 20.92 19.74
C HIS A 306 -20.13 20.72 18.62
N GLU A 307 -20.31 21.71 17.78
CA GLU A 307 -21.24 21.72 16.66
C GLU A 307 -20.74 20.83 15.50
N LEU A 308 -19.43 20.82 15.24
CA LEU A 308 -18.79 19.86 14.34
C LEU A 308 -18.92 18.43 14.87
N LEU A 309 -18.68 18.20 16.16
CA LEU A 309 -18.88 16.88 16.76
C LEU A 309 -20.34 16.45 16.65
N PHE A 310 -21.29 17.35 16.92
CA PHE A 310 -22.72 17.10 16.74
C PHE A 310 -23.08 16.75 15.29
N ALA A 311 -22.58 17.50 14.32
CA ALA A 311 -22.74 17.19 12.90
C ALA A 311 -22.15 15.82 12.55
N SER A 312 -21.00 15.44 13.14
CA SER A 312 -20.42 14.09 13.02
C SER A 312 -21.39 13.02 13.50
N TYR A 313 -22.02 13.24 14.66
CA TYR A 313 -22.93 12.27 15.25
C TYR A 313 -24.18 12.12 14.40
N ILE A 314 -24.78 13.22 13.93
CA ILE A 314 -25.90 13.16 12.97
C ILE A 314 -25.47 12.39 11.72
N TRP A 315 -24.31 12.71 11.17
CA TRP A 315 -23.76 12.05 9.99
C TRP A 315 -23.64 10.53 10.18
N LEU A 316 -23.16 10.09 11.36
CA LEU A 316 -23.06 8.67 11.72
C LEU A 316 -24.43 7.99 11.88
N GLN A 317 -25.50 8.72 12.16
CA GLN A 317 -26.85 8.15 12.32
C GLN A 317 -27.60 7.92 11.00
N LEU A 318 -27.14 8.52 9.90
CA LEU A 318 -27.84 8.46 8.61
C LEU A 318 -27.76 7.05 8.01
N PRO A 319 -28.90 6.33 7.88
CA PRO A 319 -28.94 4.91 7.51
C PRO A 319 -28.57 4.62 6.05
N SER A 320 -28.44 5.64 5.21
CA SER A 320 -28.34 5.54 3.74
C SER A 320 -26.92 5.67 3.19
N HIS A 321 -25.90 5.81 4.04
CA HIS A 321 -24.56 6.17 3.56
C HIS A 321 -23.50 5.11 3.87
N SER A 322 -22.77 4.71 2.83
CA SER A 322 -21.48 3.99 2.88
C SER A 322 -20.42 4.64 3.77
N GLY A 323 -20.69 5.85 4.26
CA GLY A 323 -19.81 6.63 5.13
C GLY A 323 -19.43 5.91 6.41
N LEU A 324 -20.37 5.21 7.05
CA LEU A 324 -20.05 4.43 8.25
C LEU A 324 -18.94 3.41 7.96
N HIS A 325 -19.08 2.64 6.89
CA HIS A 325 -18.09 1.62 6.50
C HIS A 325 -16.76 2.26 6.08
N LEU A 326 -16.81 3.30 5.24
CA LEU A 326 -15.63 4.00 4.75
C LEU A 326 -14.81 4.58 5.90
N THR A 327 -15.46 5.36 6.77
CA THR A 327 -14.81 5.98 7.92
C THR A 327 -14.37 4.94 8.92
N TYR A 328 -15.14 3.85 9.12
CA TYR A 328 -14.69 2.71 9.92
C TYR A 328 -13.39 2.14 9.38
N HIS A 329 -13.26 1.86 8.08
CA HIS A 329 -12.02 1.33 7.51
C HIS A 329 -10.84 2.31 7.66
N ILE A 330 -11.07 3.62 7.51
CA ILE A 330 -10.03 4.64 7.73
C ILE A 330 -9.60 4.65 9.21
N VAL A 331 -10.54 4.71 10.15
CA VAL A 331 -10.25 4.74 11.59
C VAL A 331 -9.61 3.44 12.04
N ALA A 332 -10.17 2.28 11.67
CA ALA A 332 -9.65 0.97 12.03
C ALA A 332 -8.27 0.70 11.42
N SER A 333 -7.99 1.12 10.18
CA SER A 333 -6.66 0.96 9.58
C SER A 333 -5.61 1.83 10.27
N ASN A 334 -5.94 3.07 10.61
CA ASN A 334 -5.04 3.95 11.35
C ASN A 334 -4.81 3.46 12.78
N LEU A 335 -5.88 3.02 13.46
CA LEU A 335 -5.79 2.47 14.80
C LEU A 335 -4.93 1.22 14.81
N ARG A 336 -5.13 0.27 13.89
CA ARG A 336 -4.30 -0.95 13.79
C ARG A 336 -2.81 -0.63 13.62
N LYS A 337 -2.47 0.32 12.74
CA LYS A 337 -1.08 0.76 12.52
C LYS A 337 -0.47 1.35 13.80
N ARG A 338 -1.20 2.22 14.51
CA ARG A 338 -0.70 2.85 15.74
C ARG A 338 -0.67 1.89 16.93
N MET A 339 -1.70 1.06 17.08
CA MET A 339 -1.79 0.01 18.08
C MET A 339 -0.70 -1.04 17.93
N TRP A 340 -0.21 -1.28 16.71
CA TRP A 340 0.96 -2.14 16.50
C TRP A 340 2.19 -1.64 17.27
N HIS A 341 2.39 -0.32 17.34
CA HIS A 341 3.46 0.29 18.12
C HIS A 341 3.15 0.34 19.62
N LEU A 342 1.86 0.42 19.99
CA LEU A 342 1.40 0.38 21.38
C LEU A 342 1.19 -1.03 21.91
N ARG A 343 1.48 -2.09 21.13
CA ARG A 343 1.56 -3.44 21.67
C ARG A 343 2.66 -3.40 22.72
N LEU A 344 2.23 -3.27 23.98
CA LEU A 344 3.09 -3.43 25.16
C LEU A 344 3.99 -4.61 24.86
N PRO A 345 5.32 -4.48 25.07
CA PRO A 345 6.25 -5.56 24.78
C PRO A 345 5.61 -6.82 25.35
N GLN A 346 5.25 -7.76 24.45
CA GLN A 346 4.56 -8.96 24.89
C GLN A 346 5.39 -9.47 26.05
N LEU A 347 4.77 -9.52 27.24
CA LEU A 347 5.45 -9.88 28.47
C LEU A 347 6.43 -10.98 28.11
N PRO A 348 7.75 -10.77 28.34
CA PRO A 348 8.77 -11.69 27.86
C PRO A 348 8.25 -13.10 28.11
N LYS A 349 8.34 -14.01 27.13
CA LYS A 349 7.73 -15.34 27.29
C LYS A 349 8.11 -15.94 28.66
N GLY A 350 9.32 -15.66 29.16
CA GLY A 350 9.79 -15.93 30.51
C GLY A 350 8.95 -15.36 31.67
N THR A 351 8.48 -14.12 31.62
CA THR A 351 7.58 -13.53 32.65
C THR A 351 6.20 -14.17 32.63
N LEU A 352 5.66 -14.46 31.44
CA LEU A 352 4.43 -15.26 31.30
C LEU A 352 4.65 -16.68 31.83
N TYR A 353 5.80 -17.29 31.58
CA TYR A 353 6.18 -18.58 32.16
C TYR A 353 6.32 -18.49 33.67
N MET A 354 6.93 -17.44 34.23
CA MET A 354 7.04 -17.23 35.68
C MET A 354 5.68 -17.04 36.32
N LEU A 355 4.79 -16.21 35.76
CA LEU A 355 3.41 -16.08 36.26
C LEU A 355 2.67 -17.43 36.17
N ARG A 356 2.87 -18.16 35.07
CA ARG A 356 2.28 -19.49 34.84
C ARG A 356 2.88 -20.58 35.76
N PHE A 357 4.11 -20.41 36.24
CA PHE A 357 4.80 -21.31 37.17
C PHE A 357 4.65 -20.95 38.65
N SER A 358 4.39 -19.68 38.98
CA SER A 358 4.24 -19.21 40.37
C SER A 358 2.79 -19.21 40.85
N LEU A 359 1.79 -19.00 39.97
CA LEU A 359 0.37 -19.15 40.32
C LEU A 359 -0.21 -20.59 40.41
N PRO A 360 0.39 -21.68 39.90
CA PRO A 360 -0.25 -23.01 39.91
C PRO A 360 -0.39 -23.62 41.30
N HIS A 361 0.41 -23.17 42.28
CA HIS A 361 0.28 -23.62 43.67
C HIS A 361 -0.88 -22.95 44.41
N LEU A 362 -1.39 -21.81 43.91
CA LEU A 362 -2.46 -21.05 44.56
C LEU A 362 -3.84 -21.25 43.91
N LEU A 363 -3.91 -21.78 42.68
CA LEU A 363 -5.15 -21.84 41.91
C LEU A 363 -5.42 -23.20 41.23
N PRO A 364 -6.69 -23.67 41.21
CA PRO A 364 -7.11 -24.87 40.48
C PRO A 364 -6.80 -24.79 38.97
N PRO A 365 -6.52 -25.92 38.28
CA PRO A 365 -6.10 -25.95 36.88
C PRO A 365 -7.09 -25.29 35.91
N ALA A 366 -8.40 -25.39 36.17
CA ALA A 366 -9.43 -24.71 35.40
C ALA A 366 -9.30 -23.17 35.46
N ARG A 367 -8.97 -22.63 36.64
CA ARG A 367 -8.73 -21.19 36.81
C ARG A 367 -7.41 -20.77 36.18
N ARG A 368 -6.39 -21.64 36.11
CA ARG A 368 -5.10 -21.31 35.47
C ARG A 368 -5.21 -21.09 33.97
N ALA A 369 -5.97 -21.94 33.27
CA ALA A 369 -6.20 -21.76 31.83
C ALA A 369 -6.92 -20.43 31.56
N GLN A 370 -7.92 -20.11 32.38
CA GLN A 370 -8.62 -18.83 32.33
C GLN A 370 -7.70 -17.65 32.67
N LEU A 371 -6.83 -17.78 33.67
CA LEU A 371 -5.88 -16.72 34.06
C LEU A 371 -4.78 -16.53 33.02
N ALA A 372 -4.35 -17.58 32.33
CA ALA A 372 -3.41 -17.49 31.22
C ALA A 372 -4.06 -16.86 29.98
N GLN A 373 -5.30 -17.22 29.68
CA GLN A 373 -6.09 -16.55 28.65
C GLN A 373 -6.30 -15.08 29.00
N LEU A 374 -6.70 -14.78 30.24
CA LEU A 374 -6.76 -13.41 30.75
C LEU A 374 -5.40 -12.75 30.59
N ALA A 375 -4.30 -13.29 31.10
CA ALA A 375 -2.96 -12.71 30.98
C ALA A 375 -2.59 -12.36 29.53
N SER A 376 -2.96 -13.20 28.57
CA SER A 376 -2.74 -12.95 27.14
C SER A 376 -3.66 -11.87 26.55
N GLU A 377 -4.91 -11.80 26.99
CA GLU A 377 -5.90 -10.78 26.59
C GLU A 377 -5.75 -9.46 27.40
N SER A 378 -5.04 -9.49 28.53
CA SER A 378 -5.05 -8.48 29.58
C SER A 378 -3.76 -7.66 29.69
N GLY A 379 -2.87 -7.71 28.69
CA GLY A 379 -1.74 -6.78 28.63
C GLY A 379 -2.17 -5.32 28.86
N MET A 380 -3.34 -4.96 28.34
CA MET A 380 -3.94 -3.64 28.56
C MET A 380 -4.58 -3.45 29.95
N MET A 381 -4.99 -4.52 30.63
CA MET A 381 -5.45 -4.45 32.02
C MET A 381 -4.28 -4.28 32.99
N ILE A 382 -3.14 -4.89 32.69
CA ILE A 382 -1.89 -4.66 33.43
C ILE A 382 -1.49 -3.20 33.30
N LEU A 383 -1.61 -2.62 32.10
CA LEU A 383 -1.41 -1.18 31.90
C LEU A 383 -2.41 -0.36 32.73
N GLY A 384 -3.70 -0.70 32.71
CA GLY A 384 -4.70 -0.01 33.54
C GLY A 384 -4.42 -0.13 35.04
N ALA A 385 -3.97 -1.29 35.52
CA ALA A 385 -3.57 -1.50 36.91
C ALA A 385 -2.30 -0.72 37.27
N ALA A 386 -1.32 -0.65 36.37
CA ALA A 386 -0.14 0.19 36.54
C ALA A 386 -0.52 1.68 36.62
N LEU A 387 -1.45 2.13 35.78
CA LEU A 387 -1.96 3.51 35.79
C LEU A 387 -2.78 3.83 37.04
N LEU A 388 -3.35 2.83 37.71
CA LEU A 388 -3.99 3.00 39.02
C LEU A 388 -2.99 3.43 40.10
N LEU A 389 -1.71 3.11 39.96
CA LEU A 389 -0.66 3.51 40.90
C LEU A 389 -0.05 4.87 40.55
N THR A 390 -0.50 5.50 39.46
CA THR A 390 0.05 6.78 38.99
C THR A 390 -0.74 7.98 39.50
N PRO A 391 -0.14 9.18 39.51
CA PRO A 391 -0.83 10.43 39.82
C PRO A 391 -2.08 10.66 38.96
N THR A 392 -3.03 11.43 39.48
CA THR A 392 -4.35 11.67 38.87
C THR A 392 -4.34 12.04 37.38
N PRO A 393 -3.44 12.92 36.87
CA PRO A 393 -3.41 13.25 35.44
C PRO A 393 -3.06 12.04 34.56
N ILE A 394 -2.15 11.19 35.02
CA ILE A 394 -1.73 9.98 34.30
C ILE A 394 -2.83 8.90 34.42
N ALA A 395 -3.46 8.78 35.59
CA ALA A 395 -4.62 7.91 35.79
C ALA A 395 -5.80 8.30 34.88
N ALA A 396 -6.02 9.60 34.61
CA ALA A 396 -7.04 10.08 33.68
C ALA A 396 -6.80 9.61 32.24
N ILE A 397 -5.53 9.61 31.79
CA ILE A 397 -5.16 8.98 30.51
C ILE A 397 -5.46 7.47 30.56
N GLY A 398 -5.19 6.82 31.69
CA GLY A 398 -5.56 5.42 31.91
C GLY A 398 -7.05 5.16 31.78
N VAL A 399 -7.90 6.06 32.29
CA VAL A 399 -9.35 6.00 32.10
C VAL A 399 -9.70 5.99 30.61
N LEU A 400 -9.09 6.85 29.79
CA LEU A 400 -9.35 6.87 28.34
C LEU A 400 -8.83 5.62 27.62
N VAL A 401 -7.61 5.21 27.91
CA VAL A 401 -6.99 4.04 27.28
C VAL A 401 -7.80 2.78 27.60
N VAL A 402 -8.08 2.56 28.88
CA VAL A 402 -8.90 1.44 29.32
C VAL A 402 -10.28 1.60 28.70
N SER A 403 -11.06 2.61 29.04
CA SER A 403 -12.48 2.64 28.67
C SER A 403 -12.81 2.75 27.18
N ILE A 404 -11.93 3.37 26.37
CA ILE A 404 -12.22 3.67 24.96
C ILE A 404 -11.30 2.87 24.03
N VAL A 405 -9.99 3.01 24.17
CA VAL A 405 -9.02 2.46 23.20
C VAL A 405 -9.05 0.93 23.18
N VAL A 406 -9.06 0.29 24.35
CA VAL A 406 -9.02 -1.17 24.47
C VAL A 406 -10.28 -1.83 23.88
N PRO A 407 -11.50 -1.44 24.27
CA PRO A 407 -12.72 -1.97 23.67
C PRO A 407 -12.85 -1.66 22.18
N MET A 408 -12.40 -0.49 21.74
CA MET A 408 -12.39 -0.14 20.32
C MET A 408 -11.54 -1.12 19.52
N GLN A 409 -10.35 -1.49 20.02
CA GLN A 409 -9.52 -2.51 19.39
C GLN A 409 -10.20 -3.90 19.40
N ARG A 410 -10.82 -4.28 20.50
CA ARG A 410 -11.54 -5.57 20.61
C ARG A 410 -12.72 -5.63 19.63
N ALA A 411 -13.47 -4.55 19.52
CA ALA A 411 -14.56 -4.40 18.57
C ALA A 411 -14.07 -4.54 17.12
N ILE A 412 -12.95 -3.88 16.77
CA ILE A 412 -12.34 -4.03 15.43
C ILE A 412 -11.93 -5.47 15.17
N ASN A 413 -11.26 -6.13 16.12
CA ASN A 413 -10.87 -7.53 15.98
C ASN A 413 -12.08 -8.47 15.83
N ALA A 414 -13.17 -8.21 16.55
CA ALA A 414 -14.40 -8.99 16.45
C ALA A 414 -15.08 -8.82 15.08
N ILE A 415 -15.12 -7.59 14.55
CA ILE A 415 -15.63 -7.30 13.20
C ILE A 415 -14.76 -7.99 12.15
N ASP A 416 -13.44 -7.79 12.19
CA ASP A 416 -12.51 -8.36 11.21
C ASP A 416 -12.60 -9.91 11.19
N ALA A 417 -12.69 -10.55 12.36
CA ALA A 417 -12.82 -12.00 12.45
C ALA A 417 -14.14 -12.51 11.83
N SER A 418 -15.24 -11.80 12.08
CA SER A 418 -16.55 -12.13 11.48
C SER A 418 -16.61 -11.90 9.96
N GLU A 419 -15.84 -10.93 9.43
CA GLU A 419 -15.78 -10.63 8.00
C GLU A 419 -14.95 -11.67 7.24
N GLN A 420 -13.80 -12.06 7.79
CA GLN A 420 -12.92 -13.06 7.19
C GLN A 420 -13.65 -14.39 6.98
N GLN A 421 -14.45 -14.82 7.96
CA GLN A 421 -15.18 -16.07 7.83
C GLN A 421 -16.28 -16.01 6.76
N GLY A 422 -16.97 -14.89 6.61
CA GLY A 422 -17.99 -14.70 5.57
C GLY A 422 -17.45 -14.85 4.14
N SER A 423 -16.13 -14.69 3.95
CA SER A 423 -15.47 -14.83 2.65
C SER A 423 -14.97 -16.25 2.35
N ALA A 424 -14.73 -17.07 3.37
CA ALA A 424 -14.04 -18.35 3.23
C ALA A 424 -14.97 -19.53 2.90
N GLY A 425 -16.30 -19.38 2.99
CA GLY A 425 -17.25 -20.47 2.71
C GLY A 425 -17.16 -21.70 3.63
N GLU A 426 -16.17 -21.76 4.52
CA GLU A 426 -15.94 -22.84 5.47
C GLU A 426 -16.92 -22.79 6.65
N GLU A 427 -17.32 -24.01 7.02
CA GLU A 427 -18.39 -24.50 7.89
C GLU A 427 -18.98 -23.59 8.98
N ARG A 428 -20.31 -23.75 9.13
CA ARG A 428 -21.24 -23.02 10.02
C ARG A 428 -20.84 -22.99 11.50
N GLU A 429 -20.02 -23.91 11.99
CA GLU A 429 -19.70 -24.00 13.43
C GLU A 429 -18.88 -22.82 13.95
N GLY A 430 -17.90 -22.33 13.18
CA GLY A 430 -17.12 -21.15 13.59
C GLY A 430 -17.95 -19.87 13.61
N GLY A 431 -19.00 -19.79 12.76
CA GLY A 431 -19.79 -18.58 12.56
C GLY A 431 -20.49 -18.13 13.83
N LEU A 432 -21.01 -19.10 14.58
CA LEU A 432 -21.67 -18.84 15.85
C LEU A 432 -20.72 -18.27 16.90
N GLU A 433 -19.45 -18.69 16.92
CA GLU A 433 -18.47 -18.15 17.86
C GLU A 433 -18.12 -16.70 17.54
N HIS A 434 -17.89 -16.39 16.26
CA HIS A 434 -17.57 -15.03 15.83
C HIS A 434 -18.74 -14.06 16.04
N ASP A 435 -19.97 -14.49 15.77
CA ASP A 435 -21.18 -13.71 16.03
C ASP A 435 -21.40 -13.49 17.54
N ALA A 436 -21.11 -14.50 18.36
CA ALA A 436 -21.14 -14.37 19.82
C ALA A 436 -20.12 -13.33 20.32
N ARG A 437 -18.94 -13.24 19.70
CA ARG A 437 -17.94 -12.20 20.02
C ARG A 437 -18.48 -10.81 19.70
N VAL A 438 -19.03 -10.59 18.51
CA VAL A 438 -19.67 -9.30 18.13
C VAL A 438 -20.76 -8.92 19.14
N THR A 439 -21.64 -9.86 19.48
CA THR A 439 -22.69 -9.66 20.49
C THR A 439 -22.11 -9.29 21.86
N SER A 440 -21.02 -9.94 22.27
CA SER A 440 -20.38 -9.68 23.57
C SER A 440 -19.77 -8.28 23.65
N GLU A 441 -19.18 -7.78 22.56
CA GLU A 441 -18.63 -6.43 22.50
C GLU A 441 -19.74 -5.37 22.47
N LEU A 442 -20.88 -5.62 21.81
CA LEU A 442 -22.05 -4.73 21.92
C LEU A 442 -22.58 -4.64 23.36
N LYS A 443 -22.67 -5.77 24.07
CA LYS A 443 -23.07 -5.78 25.49
C LYS A 443 -22.08 -5.00 26.36
N TYR A 444 -20.80 -5.03 26.02
CA TYR A 444 -19.80 -4.18 26.68
C TYR A 444 -20.12 -2.70 26.46
N TRP A 445 -20.32 -2.25 25.21
CA TRP A 445 -20.62 -0.83 24.91
C TRP A 445 -21.88 -0.33 25.61
N LEU A 446 -22.93 -1.16 25.65
CA LEU A 446 -24.15 -0.89 26.42
C LEU A 446 -23.87 -0.71 27.93
N SER A 447 -23.06 -1.61 28.50
CA SER A 447 -22.72 -1.57 29.93
C SER A 447 -21.80 -0.39 30.26
N TYR A 448 -20.84 -0.10 29.38
CA TYR A 448 -19.97 1.05 29.48
C TYR A 448 -20.78 2.34 29.45
N TYR A 449 -21.73 2.47 28.51
CA TYR A 449 -22.59 3.64 28.44
C TYR A 449 -23.45 3.79 29.69
N ALA A 450 -24.07 2.71 30.17
CA ALA A 450 -24.88 2.74 31.39
C ALA A 450 -24.04 3.18 32.60
N LEU A 451 -22.82 2.66 32.75
CA LEU A 451 -21.88 3.08 33.80
C LEU A 451 -21.49 4.55 33.63
N HIS A 452 -21.13 4.97 32.42
CA HIS A 452 -20.76 6.36 32.13
C HIS A 452 -21.91 7.33 32.43
N LEU A 453 -23.14 6.98 32.06
CA LEU A 453 -24.33 7.75 32.35
C LEU A 453 -24.58 7.86 33.86
N ALA A 454 -24.46 6.75 34.59
CA ALA A 454 -24.57 6.75 36.05
C ALA A 454 -23.52 7.66 36.68
N LEU A 455 -22.25 7.54 36.28
CA LEU A 455 -21.16 8.40 36.75
C LEU A 455 -21.39 9.88 36.43
N HIS A 456 -22.02 10.19 35.30
CA HIS A 456 -22.36 11.55 34.91
C HIS A 456 -23.51 12.12 35.74
N ILE A 457 -24.58 11.35 35.95
CA ILE A 457 -25.73 11.76 36.80
C ILE A 457 -25.28 12.00 38.24
N PHE A 458 -24.39 11.15 38.76
CA PHE A 458 -23.85 11.29 40.12
C PHE A 458 -22.62 12.20 40.21
N ALA A 459 -22.18 12.83 39.11
CA ALA A 459 -20.99 13.68 39.11
C ALA A 459 -21.00 14.78 40.18
N PRO A 460 -22.11 15.52 40.43
CA PRO A 460 -22.13 16.56 41.46
C PRO A 460 -21.81 16.06 42.88
N ILE A 461 -22.09 14.79 43.15
CA ILE A 461 -21.82 14.14 44.43
C ILE A 461 -20.41 13.52 44.43
N LEU A 462 -20.04 12.89 43.31
CA LEU A 462 -18.80 12.12 43.17
C LEU A 462 -17.56 13.00 42.98
N ASP A 463 -17.71 14.21 42.45
CA ASP A 463 -16.59 15.12 42.19
C ASP A 463 -15.92 15.61 43.50
N TRP A 464 -16.62 15.52 44.63
CA TRP A 464 -16.04 15.83 45.94
C TRP A 464 -15.20 14.70 46.54
N VAL A 465 -15.31 13.48 45.98
CA VAL A 465 -14.60 12.30 46.48
C VAL A 465 -13.13 12.34 46.02
N PRO A 466 -12.15 12.34 46.94
CA PRO A 466 -10.75 12.28 46.55
C PRO A 466 -10.48 10.96 45.81
N PHE A 467 -9.58 11.00 44.82
CA PHE A 467 -9.24 9.84 43.98
C PHE A 467 -10.41 9.30 43.14
N MET A 468 -11.43 10.11 42.84
CA MET A 468 -12.55 9.68 41.99
C MET A 468 -12.08 9.17 40.63
N THR A 469 -11.01 9.72 40.05
CA THR A 469 -10.41 9.22 38.80
C THR A 469 -9.94 7.78 38.93
N HIS A 470 -9.32 7.41 40.06
CA HIS A 470 -8.87 6.05 40.34
C HIS A 470 -10.05 5.11 40.56
N ILE A 471 -11.11 5.57 41.24
CA ILE A 471 -12.36 4.80 41.40
C ILE A 471 -13.00 4.56 40.02
N LYS A 472 -13.08 5.59 39.16
CA LYS A 472 -13.56 5.46 37.76
C LYS A 472 -12.73 4.42 37.01
N LEU A 473 -11.39 4.50 37.09
CA LEU A 473 -10.49 3.54 36.45
C LEU A 473 -10.71 2.11 36.96
N LEU A 474 -10.85 1.93 38.28
CA LEU A 474 -11.11 0.63 38.90
C LEU A 474 -12.46 0.04 38.45
N LEU A 475 -13.51 0.86 38.41
CA LEU A 475 -14.83 0.47 37.91
C LEU A 475 -14.78 0.07 36.44
N LEU A 476 -14.05 0.81 35.61
CA LEU A 476 -13.89 0.52 34.18
C LEU A 476 -13.07 -0.75 33.95
N LEU A 477 -12.01 -0.97 34.72
CA LEU A 477 -11.28 -2.24 34.74
C LEU A 477 -12.20 -3.39 35.14
N TRP A 478 -13.04 -3.21 36.15
CA TRP A 478 -14.00 -4.21 36.57
C TRP A 478 -15.02 -4.56 35.46
N VAL A 479 -15.54 -3.56 34.74
CA VAL A 479 -16.45 -3.79 33.59
C VAL A 479 -15.74 -4.54 32.45
N GLN A 480 -14.46 -4.29 32.22
CA GLN A 480 -13.69 -4.92 31.15
C GLN A 480 -13.27 -6.36 31.41
N LEU A 481 -13.12 -6.76 32.67
CA LEU A 481 -12.66 -8.10 33.00
C LEU A 481 -13.71 -9.14 32.57
N PRO A 482 -13.41 -9.99 31.56
CA PRO A 482 -14.35 -10.96 31.04
C PRO A 482 -14.78 -11.96 32.14
N PHE A 483 -13.89 -12.23 33.10
CA PHE A 483 -14.12 -13.15 34.22
C PHE A 483 -15.25 -12.69 35.14
N PHE A 484 -15.30 -11.41 35.48
CA PHE A 484 -16.28 -10.90 36.43
C PHE A 484 -17.68 -10.84 35.85
N ARG A 485 -17.81 -11.01 34.52
CA ARG A 485 -19.07 -10.88 33.82
C ARG A 485 -19.75 -9.56 34.21
N GLY A 486 -18.96 -8.52 34.52
CA GLY A 486 -19.47 -7.28 35.10
C GLY A 486 -20.50 -6.62 34.18
N ALA A 487 -20.11 -6.47 32.91
CA ALA A 487 -21.00 -6.02 31.84
C ALA A 487 -22.26 -6.91 31.70
N THR A 488 -22.10 -8.23 31.65
CA THR A 488 -23.25 -9.14 31.48
C THR A 488 -24.17 -9.20 32.70
N ARG A 489 -23.64 -9.05 33.92
CA ARG A 489 -24.43 -8.95 35.15
C ARG A 489 -25.19 -7.65 35.24
N LEU A 490 -24.52 -6.51 34.97
CA LEU A 490 -25.16 -5.20 34.91
C LEU A 490 -26.29 -5.19 33.88
N LEU A 491 -25.99 -5.68 32.67
CA LEU A 491 -26.97 -5.74 31.59
C LEU A 491 -28.11 -6.72 31.91
N ALA A 492 -27.83 -7.91 32.46
CA ALA A 492 -28.87 -8.85 32.84
C ALA A 492 -29.77 -8.29 33.96
N SER A 493 -29.23 -7.55 34.92
CA SER A 493 -30.02 -6.89 35.95
C SER A 493 -30.86 -5.74 35.39
N GLY A 494 -30.27 -4.88 34.55
CA GLY A 494 -30.99 -3.77 33.91
C GLY A 494 -32.09 -4.26 32.97
N VAL A 495 -31.81 -5.26 32.13
CA VAL A 495 -32.80 -5.86 31.23
C VAL A 495 -33.89 -6.57 32.02
N ARG A 496 -33.57 -7.30 33.11
CA ARG A 496 -34.59 -7.89 33.98
C ARG A 496 -35.47 -6.83 34.64
N MET A 497 -34.92 -5.68 35.03
CA MET A 497 -35.70 -4.58 35.60
C MET A 497 -36.63 -3.94 34.56
N LEU A 498 -36.16 -3.79 33.32
CA LEU A 498 -36.97 -3.27 32.22
C LEU A 498 -38.04 -4.26 31.75
N ARG A 499 -37.73 -5.56 31.73
CA ARG A 499 -38.62 -6.64 31.27
C ARG A 499 -39.57 -7.15 32.37
N GLY A 500 -39.13 -7.11 33.62
CA GLY A 500 -39.94 -7.47 34.80
C GLY A 500 -41.14 -6.55 35.02
N ARG A 501 -41.24 -5.45 34.27
CA ARG A 501 -42.42 -4.58 34.24
C ARG A 501 -43.41 -4.91 33.12
N THR A 502 -42.99 -5.68 32.12
CA THR A 502 -43.87 -6.18 31.05
C THR A 502 -44.33 -7.62 31.30
N ASP A 503 -43.57 -8.40 32.06
CA ASP A 503 -43.92 -9.80 32.38
C ASP A 503 -44.96 -9.95 33.52
N GLU A 504 -45.33 -8.87 34.23
CA GLU A 504 -46.52 -8.87 35.12
C GLU A 504 -47.85 -8.69 34.37
N ALA A 505 -47.81 -8.51 33.06
CA ALA A 505 -48.99 -8.59 32.20
C ALA A 505 -48.76 -9.60 31.05
N PRO A 506 -48.68 -10.91 31.35
CA PRO A 506 -49.50 -11.84 30.55
C PRO A 506 -49.84 -13.16 31.28
N SER A 507 -50.94 -13.21 32.02
CA SER A 507 -51.73 -14.44 32.16
C SER A 507 -52.78 -14.59 31.04
N LEU A 508 -52.96 -13.57 30.18
CA LEU A 508 -53.95 -13.57 29.08
C LEU A 508 -53.37 -13.63 27.66
N ALA A 509 -52.09 -13.28 27.43
CA ALA A 509 -51.51 -13.25 26.06
C ALA A 509 -50.71 -14.50 25.66
N LYS A 510 -50.29 -15.34 26.63
CA LYS A 510 -49.45 -16.53 26.36
C LYS A 510 -50.18 -17.65 25.59
N GLY A 511 -51.52 -17.59 25.51
CA GLY A 511 -52.33 -18.47 24.67
C GLY A 511 -52.41 -18.04 23.20
N SER A 512 -52.22 -16.75 22.89
CA SER A 512 -52.36 -16.20 21.54
C SER A 512 -51.14 -16.49 20.67
N ASP A 513 -49.94 -16.22 21.20
CA ASP A 513 -48.73 -16.23 20.37
C ASP A 513 -48.20 -17.65 20.09
N VAL A 514 -48.47 -18.59 21.00
CA VAL A 514 -48.22 -20.02 20.77
C VAL A 514 -49.17 -20.55 19.70
N ALA A 515 -50.45 -20.16 19.73
CA ALA A 515 -51.42 -20.55 18.70
C ALA A 515 -51.09 -19.95 17.32
N ILE A 516 -50.59 -18.72 17.25
CA ILE A 516 -50.17 -18.10 15.98
C ILE A 516 -48.89 -18.76 15.44
N ALA A 517 -47.92 -19.09 16.31
CA ALA A 517 -46.70 -19.79 15.91
C ALA A 517 -46.98 -21.23 15.42
N GLU A 518 -47.85 -21.98 16.09
CA GLU A 518 -48.31 -23.30 15.63
C GLU A 518 -49.06 -23.22 14.30
N ARG A 519 -49.94 -22.22 14.13
CA ARG A 519 -50.70 -22.05 12.88
C ARG A 519 -49.79 -21.68 11.71
N SER A 520 -48.74 -20.89 11.95
CA SER A 520 -47.73 -20.55 10.95
C SER A 520 -46.89 -21.78 10.55
N ASN A 521 -46.46 -22.59 11.53
CA ASN A 521 -45.71 -23.82 11.26
C ASN A 521 -46.58 -24.89 10.54
N ALA A 522 -47.88 -24.97 10.83
CA ALA A 522 -48.83 -25.81 10.10
C ALA A 522 -49.03 -25.33 8.63
N LEU A 523 -49.04 -24.02 8.40
CA LEU A 523 -49.13 -23.44 7.06
C LEU A 523 -47.85 -23.65 6.23
N ILE A 524 -46.68 -23.60 6.87
CA ILE A 524 -45.39 -23.85 6.20
C ILE A 524 -45.23 -25.33 5.84
N SER A 525 -45.56 -26.23 6.78
CA SER A 525 -45.50 -27.68 6.54
C SER A 525 -46.49 -28.13 5.47
N SER A 526 -47.72 -27.59 5.45
CA SER A 526 -48.70 -27.88 4.39
C SER A 526 -48.26 -27.35 3.02
N ARG A 527 -47.63 -26.17 2.94
CA ARG A 527 -47.06 -25.65 1.67
C ARG A 527 -45.89 -26.48 1.16
N LEU A 528 -45.01 -26.96 2.03
CA LEU A 528 -43.91 -27.85 1.66
C LEU A 528 -44.42 -29.19 1.14
N LYS A 529 -45.42 -29.78 1.81
CA LYS A 529 -46.04 -31.04 1.38
C LYS A 529 -46.74 -30.88 0.02
N LYS A 530 -47.42 -29.76 -0.21
CA LYS A 530 -48.06 -29.44 -1.50
C LYS A 530 -47.05 -29.17 -2.62
N ARG A 531 -45.83 -28.74 -2.30
CA ARG A 531 -44.75 -28.52 -3.27
C ARG A 531 -44.05 -29.82 -3.65
N GLN A 532 -43.88 -30.75 -2.71
CA GLN A 532 -43.39 -32.11 -3.00
C GLN A 532 -44.35 -32.91 -3.88
N LEU A 533 -45.67 -32.72 -3.71
CA LEU A 533 -46.69 -33.35 -4.56
C LEU A 533 -46.84 -32.73 -5.96
N ARG A 534 -46.15 -31.60 -6.25
CA ARG A 534 -46.21 -30.92 -7.56
C ARG A 534 -44.92 -31.01 -8.37
N SER A 535 -43.95 -31.80 -7.95
CA SER A 535 -42.81 -32.13 -8.82
C SER A 535 -43.31 -33.07 -9.92
N PRO A 536 -43.39 -32.64 -11.19
CA PRO A 536 -43.65 -33.56 -12.28
C PRO A 536 -42.44 -34.46 -12.40
N VAL A 537 -42.66 -35.77 -12.36
CA VAL A 537 -41.67 -36.79 -12.73
C VAL A 537 -41.32 -36.54 -14.20
N SER A 538 -40.19 -35.89 -14.45
CA SER A 538 -39.60 -35.79 -15.79
C SER A 538 -39.09 -37.19 -16.16
N GLN A 539 -39.82 -37.87 -17.04
CA GLN A 539 -39.37 -39.07 -17.72
C GLN A 539 -38.08 -38.78 -18.51
N PRO A 540 -37.09 -39.69 -18.52
CA PRO A 540 -35.93 -39.58 -19.38
C PRO A 540 -36.34 -39.95 -20.82
N SER A 541 -36.39 -38.95 -21.69
CA SER A 541 -36.53 -39.15 -23.13
C SER A 541 -35.20 -39.64 -23.71
N ASN A 542 -35.17 -40.90 -24.14
CA ASN A 542 -34.16 -41.44 -25.05
C ASN A 542 -34.21 -40.67 -26.38
N GLU A 543 -33.11 -40.04 -26.76
CA GLU A 543 -32.91 -39.55 -28.14
C GLU A 543 -31.93 -40.48 -28.88
N PRO A 544 -32.23 -40.83 -30.14
CA PRO A 544 -31.43 -41.76 -30.92
C PRO A 544 -30.28 -41.06 -31.65
N ARG A 545 -29.19 -41.82 -31.73
CA ARG A 545 -28.03 -41.66 -32.63
C ARG A 545 -28.50 -41.56 -34.09
N GLY A 546 -28.05 -40.53 -34.80
CA GLY A 546 -28.22 -40.38 -36.25
C GLY A 546 -26.92 -39.86 -36.87
N ASP A 547 -26.40 -40.64 -37.80
CA ASP A 547 -25.08 -40.55 -38.42
C ASP A 547 -24.95 -39.48 -39.54
N ALA A 548 -23.67 -39.18 -39.81
CA ALA A 548 -23.03 -38.96 -41.12
C ALA A 548 -23.36 -37.72 -41.99
N ALA A 549 -22.32 -36.91 -42.25
CA ALA A 549 -21.71 -36.65 -43.58
C ALA A 549 -20.74 -35.44 -43.47
N ALA A 550 -19.42 -35.66 -43.57
CA ALA A 550 -18.60 -35.49 -44.79
C ALA A 550 -17.95 -34.08 -44.90
N THR A 551 -16.71 -33.91 -44.42
CA THR A 551 -15.43 -33.74 -45.20
C THR A 551 -15.11 -32.30 -45.66
N PRO A 552 -13.84 -31.94 -46.00
CA PRO A 552 -12.64 -31.94 -45.15
C PRO A 552 -11.79 -30.65 -45.32
N THR A 553 -10.79 -30.42 -44.46
CA THR A 553 -9.51 -29.87 -44.97
C THR A 553 -8.35 -30.19 -44.02
N HIS A 554 -7.38 -30.88 -44.62
CA HIS A 554 -6.03 -31.15 -44.16
C HIS A 554 -5.30 -29.92 -43.62
N LEU A 555 -4.49 -30.10 -42.58
CA LEU A 555 -3.02 -30.11 -42.74
C LEU A 555 -2.32 -30.54 -41.43
N ASP A 556 -1.54 -31.60 -41.60
CA ASP A 556 -0.55 -32.16 -40.69
C ASP A 556 0.48 -31.14 -40.21
N PHE A 557 0.99 -31.33 -38.98
CA PHE A 557 2.39 -31.78 -38.81
C PHE A 557 2.61 -32.30 -37.39
N SER A 558 3.26 -33.46 -37.38
CA SER A 558 3.64 -34.34 -36.29
C SER A 558 4.99 -33.95 -35.64
N HIS A 559 5.35 -34.74 -34.61
CA HIS A 559 6.64 -34.85 -33.90
C HIS A 559 6.84 -33.90 -32.70
N THR A 560 7.26 -34.34 -31.51
CA THR A 560 7.72 -35.65 -31.00
C THR A 560 7.77 -35.60 -29.47
N LYS A 561 7.54 -36.75 -28.84
CA LYS A 561 7.99 -37.07 -27.48
C LYS A 561 9.52 -37.11 -27.42
N SER A 562 10.12 -36.69 -26.31
CA SER A 562 11.06 -37.50 -25.50
C SER A 562 11.57 -36.73 -24.27
N GLU A 563 11.59 -37.45 -23.15
CA GLU A 563 12.29 -37.19 -21.86
C GLU A 563 11.75 -36.14 -20.89
#